data_AF-A0A820KTV7-F1
#
_entry.id   AF-A0A820KTV7-F1
#
_cell.length_a   1.000
_cell.length_b   1.000
_cell.length_c   1.000
_cell.angle_alpha   90.00
_cell.angle_beta   90.00
_cell.angle_gamma   90.00
#
_symmetry.space_group_name_H-M   'P 1'
#
loop_
_entity.id
_entity.type
_entity.pdbx_description
1 polymer ?
#
loop_
_entity_poly.entity_id
_entity_poly.type
_entity_poly.pdbx_seq_one_letter_code
_entity_poly.pdbx_strand_id
1 'polypeptide(L)'
;EQRITVPGSFTSKSGAKCVSCAYKASAGLLYPLERGFIYITKPPIYIHHDDVASCGFNRSNTATGRTFDFEIQLKSGGSQVFSNIEKEEAKPMSDFLSSKDLRIHAASNWDKKVNYAVDKVKDRDIYLEHVQNEGQEREDDDEESDDEEDDEDFQGT
;
A
#
# COMPACT_ATOMS: atom_id res chain seq x y z
N GLU A 1 29.84 16.71 -7.01
CA GLU A 1 29.19 17.07 -5.72
C GLU A 1 28.45 15.84 -5.19
N GLN A 2 28.89 15.27 -4.06
CA GLN A 2 28.23 14.10 -3.46
C GLN A 2 26.99 14.57 -2.69
N ARG A 3 25.80 14.24 -3.21
CA ARG A 3 24.53 14.49 -2.52
C ARG A 3 24.37 13.47 -1.40
N ILE A 4 24.25 13.95 -0.16
CA ILE A 4 23.99 13.12 1.02
C ILE A 4 22.56 12.58 0.90
N THR A 5 22.40 11.26 0.83
CA THR A 5 21.09 10.63 0.89
C THR A 5 20.65 10.52 2.35
N VAL A 6 19.74 11.39 2.77
CA VAL A 6 19.09 11.32 4.09
C VAL A 6 18.03 10.20 4.12
N PRO A 7 17.75 9.58 5.29
CA PRO A 7 16.60 8.69 5.43
C PRO A 7 15.35 9.44 4.97
N GLY A 8 14.62 8.84 4.02
CA GLY A 8 13.49 9.50 3.35
C GLY A 8 12.30 9.76 4.27
N SER A 9 11.18 10.17 3.67
CA SER A 9 9.89 10.37 4.34
C SER A 9 9.25 9.09 4.91
N PHE A 10 9.81 7.91 4.61
CA PHE A 10 9.31 6.64 5.12
C PHE A 10 9.31 6.60 6.65
N THR A 11 8.24 6.09 7.24
CA THR A 11 8.13 5.83 8.66
C THR A 11 7.43 4.49 8.82
N SER A 12 8.11 3.53 9.43
CA SER A 12 7.58 2.20 9.74
C SER A 12 6.43 2.28 10.74
N LYS A 13 5.74 1.17 10.97
CA LYS A 13 4.67 1.12 11.97
C LYS A 13 5.18 1.49 13.37
N SER A 14 6.40 1.09 13.69
CA SER A 14 7.08 1.37 14.96
C SER A 14 7.72 2.77 15.05
N GLY A 15 7.60 3.61 14.02
CA GLY A 15 8.22 4.94 13.97
C GLY A 15 9.67 4.95 13.48
N ALA A 16 10.22 3.80 13.10
CA ALA A 16 11.57 3.68 12.58
C ALA A 16 11.66 4.10 11.10
N LYS A 17 12.88 4.37 10.61
CA LYS A 17 13.15 4.72 9.20
C LYS A 17 13.57 3.53 8.35
N CYS A 18 13.35 2.32 8.87
CA CYS A 18 13.75 1.06 8.26
C CYS A 18 12.78 -0.04 8.60
N VAL A 19 12.88 -1.13 7.85
CA VAL A 19 12.11 -2.35 8.03
C VAL A 19 13.07 -3.51 8.23
N SER A 20 12.81 -4.34 9.25
CA SER A 20 13.54 -5.59 9.45
C SER A 20 13.14 -6.60 8.38
N CYS A 21 14.14 -7.19 7.73
CA CYS A 21 13.92 -8.17 6.66
C CYS A 21 15.11 -9.12 6.53
N ALA A 22 14.94 -10.15 5.72
CA ALA A 22 16.02 -10.99 5.26
C ALA A 22 16.22 -10.82 3.76
N TYR A 23 17.47 -10.75 3.32
CA TYR A 23 17.81 -10.89 1.92
C TYR A 23 18.56 -12.20 1.76
N LYS A 24 18.01 -13.12 0.96
CA LYS A 24 18.45 -14.52 0.91
C LYS A 24 18.42 -15.11 2.34
N ALA A 25 19.53 -15.68 2.81
CA ALA A 25 19.64 -16.25 4.15
C ALA A 25 20.23 -15.27 5.19
N SER A 26 20.38 -13.98 4.86
CA SER A 26 20.97 -12.99 5.76
C SER A 26 19.89 -12.08 6.33
N ALA A 27 19.86 -11.91 7.65
CA ALA A 27 19.04 -10.91 8.30
C ALA A 27 19.68 -9.52 8.19
N GLY A 28 18.86 -8.49 8.04
CA GLY A 28 19.33 -7.12 7.94
C GLY A 28 18.19 -6.11 7.98
N LEU A 29 18.50 -4.89 7.53
CA LEU A 29 17.56 -3.78 7.54
C LEU A 29 17.44 -3.20 6.14
N LEU A 30 16.21 -3.03 5.68
CA LEU A 30 15.87 -2.34 4.44
C LEU A 30 15.45 -0.90 4.78
N TYR A 31 16.08 0.08 4.14
CA TYR A 31 15.78 1.50 4.29
C TYR A 31 15.21 2.03 2.98
N PRO A 32 13.91 2.35 2.95
CA PRO A 32 13.32 3.12 1.87
C PRO A 32 13.80 4.58 1.94
N LEU A 33 14.55 5.01 0.93
CA LEU A 33 15.12 6.36 0.82
C LEU A 33 14.40 7.15 -0.27
N GLU A 34 14.64 8.45 -0.31
CA GLU A 34 14.00 9.35 -1.28
C GLU A 34 14.20 8.94 -2.75
N ARG A 35 15.37 8.36 -3.06
CA ARG A 35 15.80 8.03 -4.43
C ARG A 35 16.15 6.55 -4.64
N GLY A 36 15.84 5.68 -3.68
CA GLY A 36 16.23 4.28 -3.76
C GLY A 36 15.96 3.48 -2.50
N PHE A 37 16.35 2.23 -2.53
CA PHE A 37 16.35 1.33 -1.39
C PHE A 37 17.78 0.97 -1.04
N ILE A 38 18.15 1.04 0.24
CA ILE A 38 19.41 0.48 0.73
C ILE A 38 19.14 -0.64 1.70
N TYR A 39 19.79 -1.77 1.50
CA TYR A 39 19.79 -2.88 2.43
C TYR A 39 21.16 -2.98 3.09
N ILE A 40 21.16 -2.91 4.42
CA ILE A 40 22.38 -2.88 5.22
C ILE A 40 22.58 -4.25 5.87
N THR A 41 23.46 -5.05 5.26
CA THR A 41 24.13 -6.24 5.83
C THR A 41 25.33 -6.59 4.94
N LYS A 42 25.95 -7.77 5.10
CA LYS A 42 26.93 -8.29 4.13
C LYS A 42 26.28 -9.23 3.09
N PRO A 43 26.27 -8.89 1.78
CA PRO A 43 26.74 -7.65 1.15
C PRO A 43 25.72 -6.49 1.23
N PRO A 44 26.17 -5.22 1.29
CA PRO A 44 25.28 -4.08 1.18
C PRO A 44 24.70 -4.00 -0.23
N ILE A 45 23.41 -3.67 -0.33
CA ILE A 45 22.73 -3.55 -1.62
C ILE A 45 22.10 -2.17 -1.70
N TYR A 46 22.32 -1.48 -2.82
CA TYR A 46 21.69 -0.20 -3.11
C TYR A 46 20.98 -0.28 -4.47
N ILE A 47 19.71 0.07 -4.50
CA ILE A 47 18.84 0.00 -5.68
C ILE A 47 18.26 1.40 -5.89
N HIS A 48 18.56 2.03 -7.01
CA HIS A 48 17.96 3.32 -7.36
C HIS A 48 16.52 3.14 -7.83
N HIS A 49 15.63 4.08 -7.51
CA HIS A 49 14.27 4.09 -8.06
C HIS A 49 14.27 4.09 -9.60
N ASP A 50 15.25 4.75 -10.21
CA ASP A 50 15.43 4.80 -11.67
C ASP A 50 15.67 3.42 -12.29
N ASP A 51 16.20 2.46 -11.50
CA ASP A 51 16.45 1.08 -11.93
C ASP A 51 15.26 0.14 -11.63
N VAL A 52 14.25 0.59 -10.89
CA VAL A 52 13.08 -0.22 -10.52
C VAL A 52 12.08 -0.25 -11.66
N ALA A 53 11.72 -1.45 -12.11
CA ALA A 53 10.65 -1.68 -13.07
C ALA A 53 9.27 -1.77 -12.37
N SER A 54 9.20 -2.54 -11.28
CA SER A 54 8.01 -2.62 -10.43
C SER A 54 8.33 -3.24 -9.07
N CYS A 55 7.45 -3.04 -8.11
CA CYS A 55 7.50 -3.64 -6.79
C CYS A 55 6.31 -4.58 -6.57
N GLY A 56 6.49 -5.62 -5.77
CA GLY A 56 5.48 -6.63 -5.47
C GLY A 56 5.47 -7.04 -3.99
N PHE A 57 4.29 -7.37 -3.47
CA PHE A 57 4.07 -7.83 -2.10
C PHE A 57 3.61 -9.29 -2.09
N ASN A 58 4.56 -10.22 -1.94
CA ASN A 58 4.29 -11.65 -1.97
C ASN A 58 3.95 -12.18 -0.58
N ARG A 59 2.98 -13.10 -0.46
CA ARG A 59 2.71 -13.80 0.81
C ARG A 59 3.93 -14.66 1.16
N SER A 60 4.48 -14.48 2.38
CA SER A 60 5.63 -15.29 2.81
C SER A 60 5.21 -16.74 3.00
N ASN A 61 6.10 -17.68 2.66
CA ASN A 61 5.87 -19.12 2.81
C ASN A 61 6.03 -19.63 4.25
N THR A 62 6.05 -18.72 5.24
CA THR A 62 6.19 -19.06 6.65
C THR A 62 4.88 -19.62 7.23
N ALA A 63 4.98 -20.64 8.08
CA ALA A 63 3.83 -21.31 8.69
C ALA A 63 2.95 -20.39 9.55
N THR A 64 3.48 -19.26 10.03
CA THR A 64 2.76 -18.31 10.88
C THR A 64 1.88 -17.33 10.09
N GLY A 65 2.17 -17.12 8.80
CA GLY A 65 1.43 -16.16 7.95
C GLY A 65 1.49 -14.70 8.42
N ARG A 66 2.41 -14.37 9.34
CA ARG A 66 2.56 -13.01 9.91
C ARG A 66 3.48 -12.12 9.09
N THR A 67 4.20 -12.69 8.15
CA THR A 67 5.18 -11.98 7.33
C THR A 67 4.85 -12.04 5.84
N PHE A 68 5.43 -11.12 5.09
CA PHE A 68 5.38 -11.06 3.63
C PHE A 68 6.79 -10.89 3.08
N ASP A 69 6.92 -11.12 1.77
CA ASP A 69 8.14 -10.92 1.02
C ASP A 69 7.95 -9.74 0.07
N PHE A 70 8.87 -8.79 0.10
CA PHE A 70 8.89 -7.63 -0.77
C PHE A 70 9.81 -7.89 -1.96
N GLU A 71 9.26 -7.84 -3.16
CA GLU A 71 10.00 -8.07 -4.41
C GLU A 71 10.20 -6.75 -5.17
N ILE A 72 11.42 -6.51 -5.62
CA ILE A 72 11.76 -5.40 -6.51
C ILE A 72 12.25 -5.99 -7.83
N GLN A 73 11.51 -5.76 -8.90
CA GLN A 73 11.93 -6.12 -10.25
C GLN A 73 12.76 -4.98 -10.84
N LEU A 74 13.92 -5.29 -11.41
CA LEU A 74 14.83 -4.31 -12.01
C LEU A 74 14.57 -4.18 -13.51
N LYS A 75 14.76 -2.97 -14.06
CA LYS A 75 14.65 -2.70 -15.50
C LYS A 75 15.69 -3.45 -16.32
N SER A 76 16.88 -3.70 -15.75
CA SER A 76 17.96 -4.48 -16.37
C SER A 76 17.66 -5.98 -16.42
N GLY A 77 16.57 -6.44 -15.81
CA GLY A 77 16.23 -7.84 -15.63
C GLY A 77 16.63 -8.37 -14.25
N GLY A 78 15.88 -9.38 -13.79
CA GLY A 78 16.03 -9.97 -12.47
C GLY A 78 15.19 -9.30 -11.38
N SER A 79 15.13 -9.94 -10.22
CA SER A 79 14.42 -9.42 -9.05
C SER A 79 15.22 -9.59 -7.76
N GLN A 80 14.99 -8.67 -6.83
CA GLN A 80 15.53 -8.70 -5.48
C GLN A 80 14.38 -8.94 -4.50
N VAL A 81 14.44 -10.04 -3.76
CA VAL A 81 13.39 -10.43 -2.81
C VAL A 81 13.90 -10.25 -1.39
N PHE A 82 13.21 -9.42 -0.63
CA PHE A 82 13.41 -9.19 0.79
C PHE A 82 12.30 -9.88 1.57
N SER A 83 12.62 -10.96 2.26
CA SER A 83 11.65 -11.82 2.94
C SER A 83 11.51 -11.48 4.42
N ASN A 84 10.52 -12.12 5.05
CA ASN A 84 10.32 -12.07 6.51
C ASN A 84 10.04 -10.66 7.07
N ILE A 85 9.34 -9.84 6.28
CA ILE A 85 8.88 -8.51 6.71
C ILE A 85 7.52 -8.66 7.41
N GLU A 86 7.32 -8.02 8.55
CA GLU A 86 6.06 -8.10 9.28
C GLU A 86 4.89 -7.48 8.50
N LYS A 87 3.73 -8.12 8.53
CA LYS A 87 2.52 -7.68 7.80
C LYS A 87 2.11 -6.24 8.11
N GLU A 88 2.41 -5.75 9.31
CA GLU A 88 2.11 -4.40 9.75
C GLU A 88 2.86 -3.33 8.95
N GLU A 89 4.01 -3.69 8.36
CA GLU A 89 4.83 -2.81 7.53
C GLU A 89 4.33 -2.71 6.07
N ALA A 90 3.40 -3.59 5.66
CA ALA A 90 2.89 -3.61 4.29
C ALA A 90 2.22 -2.29 3.90
N LYS A 91 1.40 -1.71 4.80
CA LYS A 91 0.69 -0.45 4.55
C LYS A 91 1.64 0.76 4.48
N PRO A 92 2.52 1.00 5.48
CA PRO A 92 3.52 2.05 5.37
C PRO A 92 4.38 1.95 4.11
N MET A 93 4.76 0.74 3.72
CA MET A 93 5.54 0.52 2.50
C MET A 93 4.72 0.81 1.24
N SER A 94 3.46 0.37 1.14
CA SER A 94 2.62 0.68 -0.02
C SER A 94 2.38 2.18 -0.15
N ASP A 95 2.08 2.87 0.95
CA ASP A 95 1.84 4.31 0.96
C ASP A 95 3.09 5.08 0.50
N PHE A 96 4.28 4.63 0.92
CA PHE A 96 5.55 5.19 0.46
C PHE A 96 5.81 4.95 -1.03
N LEU A 97 5.62 3.73 -1.53
CA LEU A 97 5.82 3.42 -2.95
C LEU A 97 4.90 4.26 -3.84
N SER A 98 3.63 4.40 -3.46
CA SER A 98 2.68 5.28 -4.15
C SER A 98 3.12 6.75 -4.12
N SER A 99 3.65 7.23 -3.00
CA SER A 99 4.18 8.61 -2.91
C SER A 99 5.40 8.87 -3.80
N LYS A 100 6.12 7.81 -4.20
CA LYS A 100 7.29 7.87 -5.10
C LYS A 100 6.96 7.54 -6.55
N ASP A 101 5.69 7.37 -6.89
CA ASP A 101 5.24 6.98 -8.23
C ASP A 101 5.86 5.64 -8.70
N LEU A 102 6.16 4.74 -7.75
CA LEU A 102 6.70 3.43 -8.09
C LEU A 102 5.57 2.47 -8.44
N ARG A 103 5.68 1.82 -9.60
CA ARG A 103 4.70 0.85 -10.07
C ARG A 103 4.62 -0.35 -9.13
N ILE A 104 3.49 -0.54 -8.48
CA ILE A 104 3.19 -1.75 -7.70
C ILE A 104 2.43 -2.72 -8.60
N HIS A 105 2.92 -3.95 -8.75
CA HIS A 105 2.16 -5.02 -9.39
C HIS A 105 1.50 -5.90 -8.32
N ALA A 106 0.30 -6.41 -8.64
CA ALA A 106 -0.33 -7.43 -7.83
C ALA A 106 0.56 -8.67 -7.87
N ALA A 107 1.24 -8.93 -6.76
CA ALA A 107 1.86 -10.21 -6.50
C ALA A 107 0.74 -11.25 -6.41
N SER A 108 0.93 -12.37 -7.09
CA SER A 108 -0.14 -13.24 -7.59
C SER A 108 -1.06 -13.89 -6.55
N ASN A 109 -0.94 -13.61 -5.24
CA ASN A 109 -1.80 -14.20 -4.20
C ASN A 109 -1.91 -13.39 -2.88
N TRP A 110 -1.66 -12.07 -2.86
CA TRP A 110 -1.86 -11.27 -1.63
C TRP A 110 -3.29 -10.71 -1.49
N ASP A 111 -3.70 -10.52 -0.24
CA ASP A 111 -5.03 -10.12 0.25
C ASP A 111 -5.70 -9.02 -0.61
N LYS A 112 -6.92 -9.28 -1.11
CA LYS A 112 -7.70 -8.39 -1.98
C LYS A 112 -7.86 -6.97 -1.40
N LYS A 113 -7.69 -6.81 -0.09
CA LYS A 113 -7.78 -5.53 0.62
C LYS A 113 -6.63 -4.56 0.34
N VAL A 114 -5.42 -5.06 0.03
CA VAL A 114 -4.28 -4.20 -0.36
C VAL A 114 -4.37 -3.85 -1.85
N ASN A 115 -4.83 -4.78 -2.69
CA ASN A 115 -5.12 -4.49 -4.10
C ASN A 115 -6.17 -3.38 -4.25
N TYR A 116 -7.19 -3.35 -3.39
CA TYR A 116 -8.21 -2.28 -3.36
C TYR A 116 -7.64 -0.88 -3.10
N ALA A 117 -6.58 -0.76 -2.29
CA ALA A 117 -5.93 0.52 -2.02
C ALA A 117 -5.06 1.00 -3.18
N VAL A 118 -4.52 0.08 -3.98
CA VAL A 118 -3.67 0.38 -5.15
C VAL A 118 -4.51 0.65 -6.40
N ASP A 119 -5.60 -0.10 -6.63
CA ASP A 119 -6.49 0.12 -7.77
C ASP A 119 -7.22 1.47 -7.70
N LYS A 120 -7.60 1.93 -6.49
CA LYS A 120 -8.15 3.29 -6.31
C LYS A 120 -7.19 4.44 -6.67
N VAL A 121 -5.89 4.18 -6.77
CA VAL A 121 -4.91 5.21 -7.17
C VAL A 121 -4.78 5.30 -8.69
N LYS A 122 -5.09 4.22 -9.42
CA LYS A 122 -5.12 4.23 -10.89
C LYS A 122 -6.37 4.90 -11.46
N ASP A 123 -7.50 4.84 -10.74
CA ASP A 123 -8.75 5.49 -11.16
C ASP A 123 -8.89 6.92 -10.63
N ARG A 124 -7.79 7.67 -10.57
CA ARG A 124 -7.85 9.14 -10.39
C ARG A 124 -7.74 9.83 -11.75
N ASP A 125 -8.51 9.31 -12.70
CA ASP A 125 -8.81 9.99 -13.96
C ASP A 125 -9.64 11.23 -13.63
N ILE A 126 -9.07 12.38 -13.96
CA ILE A 126 -9.53 13.77 -13.77
C ILE A 126 -10.95 14.04 -14.33
N TYR A 127 -11.58 13.06 -14.98
CA TYR A 127 -12.83 13.21 -15.71
C TYR A 127 -14.10 13.15 -14.84
N LEU A 128 -14.05 12.62 -13.61
CA LEU A 128 -15.25 12.54 -12.75
C LEU A 128 -15.60 13.86 -12.03
N GLU A 129 -14.65 14.79 -11.89
CA GLU A 129 -14.86 16.03 -11.13
C GLU A 129 -15.70 17.07 -11.92
N HIS A 130 -15.91 16.89 -13.22
CA HIS A 130 -16.73 17.79 -14.03
C HIS A 130 -18.21 17.37 -14.12
N VAL A 131 -18.53 16.10 -13.83
CA VAL A 131 -19.91 15.59 -13.96
C VAL A 131 -20.71 15.76 -12.68
N GLN A 132 -20.06 15.85 -11.51
CA GLN A 132 -20.75 16.01 -10.23
C GLN A 132 -21.21 17.44 -9.93
N ASN A 133 -20.69 18.44 -10.63
CA ASN A 133 -21.05 19.84 -10.36
C ASN A 133 -22.29 20.34 -11.15
N GLU A 134 -22.92 19.51 -11.99
CA GLU A 134 -24.15 19.87 -12.72
C GLU A 134 -25.42 19.18 -12.17
N GLY A 135 -25.28 18.26 -11.19
CA GLY A 135 -26.40 17.50 -10.64
C GLY A 135 -27.07 18.09 -9.40
N GLN A 136 -26.61 19.25 -8.91
CA GLN A 136 -26.95 19.76 -7.56
C GLN A 136 -27.80 21.05 -7.59
N GLU A 137 -28.57 21.27 -8.65
CA GLU A 137 -29.53 22.40 -8.76
C GLU A 137 -30.99 21.94 -8.97
N ARG A 138 -31.31 20.65 -8.81
CA ARG A 138 -32.71 20.20 -8.85
C ARG A 138 -32.94 19.15 -7.79
N GLU A 139 -33.55 19.58 -6.70
CA GLU A 139 -34.50 18.86 -5.84
C GLU A 139 -34.53 19.59 -4.47
N ASP A 140 -34.89 20.88 -4.53
CA ASP A 140 -35.67 21.53 -3.48
C ASP A 140 -37.15 21.11 -3.70
N ASP A 141 -37.92 21.06 -2.62
CA ASP A 141 -39.34 20.62 -2.49
C ASP A 141 -39.58 19.10 -2.37
N ASP A 142 -39.69 18.61 -1.13
CA ASP A 142 -41.02 18.46 -0.50
C ASP A 142 -40.89 17.98 0.97
N GLU A 143 -41.33 18.85 1.87
CA GLU A 143 -41.65 18.57 3.27
C GLU A 143 -42.93 17.68 3.35
N GLU A 144 -43.00 16.71 4.26
CA GLU A 144 -43.94 16.77 5.40
C GLU A 144 -43.79 15.59 6.36
N SER A 145 -43.88 15.95 7.64
CA SER A 145 -43.96 15.13 8.84
C SER A 145 -45.35 14.54 9.02
N ASP A 146 -45.50 13.32 9.53
CA ASP A 146 -46.48 13.07 10.60
C ASP A 146 -46.20 11.80 11.41
N ASP A 147 -46.68 11.87 12.64
CA ASP A 147 -46.28 11.23 13.87
C ASP A 147 -47.25 10.07 14.23
N GLU A 148 -47.01 9.42 15.38
CA GLU A 148 -47.95 8.61 16.20
C GLU A 148 -48.13 7.08 15.98
N GLU A 149 -47.44 6.36 16.88
CA GLU A 149 -47.89 5.42 17.93
C GLU A 149 -49.09 4.44 17.79
N ASP A 150 -48.79 3.24 18.34
CA ASP A 150 -49.58 2.33 19.19
C ASP A 150 -50.49 1.20 18.66
N ASP A 151 -50.43 0.16 19.49
CA ASP A 151 -51.40 -0.89 19.81
C ASP A 151 -51.31 -2.31 19.22
N GLU A 152 -51.00 -3.21 20.16
CA GLU A 152 -51.15 -4.64 20.19
C GLU A 152 -52.63 -5.06 20.07
N ASP A 153 -52.93 -6.03 19.20
CA ASP A 153 -53.85 -7.17 19.45
C ASP A 153 -54.31 -7.80 18.12
N PHE A 154 -53.98 -9.08 17.88
CA PHE A 154 -54.98 -10.11 17.50
C PHE A 154 -54.36 -11.52 17.45
N GLN A 155 -54.87 -12.39 18.32
CA GLN A 155 -54.62 -13.84 18.36
C GLN A 155 -55.24 -14.58 17.15
N GLY A 156 -54.65 -15.70 16.77
CA GLY A 156 -55.27 -16.61 15.80
C GLY A 156 -54.56 -17.95 15.58
N THR A 157 -54.54 -18.81 16.59
CA THR A 157 -54.94 -20.24 16.48
C THR A 157 -55.51 -20.72 17.80
#